data_AF-Q9ZKR2-F1
#
_entry.id   AF-Q9ZKR2-F1
#
_cell.length_a   1.000
_cell.length_b   1.000
_cell.length_c   1.000
_cell.angle_alpha   90.00
_cell.angle_beta   90.00
_cell.angle_gamma   90.00
#
_symmetry.space_group_name_H-M   'P 1'
#
loop_
_entity.id
_entity.type
_entity.pdbx_description
1 polymer ?
#
loop_
_entity_poly.entity_id
_entity_poly.type
_entity_poly.pdbx_seq_one_letter_code
_entity_poly.pdbx_strand_id
1 'polypeptide(L)'
;MGVFLDKSIKEVVDELNGRYFLPDIQREYVWLQNADGKKIEQLFDSILRGYPIGFFLFWKLPKEDIAKSDEQDSDKLNFQLYQFITNYDERKPHNEKIRIEQIKRDDLYIVLDGQQRLTSLYIGLKGTRTLKKKNARYDNPNAYEEKRLYLNLKHQPNMDNPEDNYEFEFHAQKPENDKKHWWFKVGDILESESHVWNYADEHGLKGNELKLLGDLHRAFHTKQLVSFFEETEKNLNKVLNIFIRVNSGGVKLSYSDLLMSILTASFSSDIREKMNELVDALKDKGFSNMG
;
A
#
# COMPACT_ATOMS: atom_id res chain seq x y z
N MET A 1 -13.67 14.03 -18.62
CA MET A 1 -12.29 14.32 -19.08
C MET A 1 -11.44 14.33 -17.83
N GLY A 2 -10.42 13.47 -17.74
CA GLY A 2 -9.68 13.31 -16.50
C GLY A 2 -8.77 14.50 -16.18
N VAL A 3 -8.53 14.71 -14.89
CA VAL A 3 -7.79 15.86 -14.35
C VAL A 3 -6.60 15.35 -13.53
N PHE A 4 -5.47 16.05 -13.62
CA PHE A 4 -4.33 15.83 -12.73
C PHE A 4 -4.53 16.61 -11.42
N LEU A 5 -4.44 15.89 -10.30
CA LEU A 5 -4.65 16.43 -8.97
C LEU A 5 -3.53 15.96 -8.04
N ASP A 6 -3.29 16.72 -6.98
CA ASP A 6 -2.28 16.41 -5.97
C ASP A 6 -2.90 16.37 -4.57
N LYS A 7 -2.51 15.36 -3.79
CA LYS A 7 -2.92 15.18 -2.38
C LYS A 7 -1.71 14.88 -1.50
N SER A 8 -1.83 15.20 -0.23
CA SER A 8 -0.86 14.74 0.78
C SER A 8 -0.98 13.23 1.00
N ILE A 9 0.10 12.60 1.47
CA ILE A 9 0.09 11.18 1.79
C ILE A 9 -0.92 10.90 2.91
N LYS A 10 -0.94 11.74 3.96
CA LYS A 10 -1.87 11.62 5.08
C LYS A 10 -3.34 11.60 4.62
N GLU A 11 -3.74 12.52 3.76
CA GLU A 11 -5.12 12.58 3.24
C GLU A 11 -5.54 11.29 2.55
N VAL A 12 -4.66 10.71 1.72
CA VAL A 12 -4.96 9.47 1.00
C VAL A 12 -4.98 8.28 1.96
N VAL A 13 -3.97 8.16 2.82
CA VAL A 13 -3.81 7.04 3.76
C VAL A 13 -4.92 6.99 4.80
N ASP A 14 -5.42 8.15 5.27
CA ASP A 14 -6.52 8.21 6.23
C ASP A 14 -7.86 7.77 5.65
N GLU A 15 -8.05 7.90 4.33
CA GLU A 15 -9.28 7.51 3.63
C GLU A 15 -9.15 6.13 2.93
N LEU A 16 -7.99 5.44 3.03
CA LEU A 16 -7.87 4.05 2.56
C LEU A 16 -8.88 3.16 3.29
N ASN A 17 -9.59 2.31 2.55
CA ASN A 17 -10.72 1.49 3.03
C ASN A 17 -11.95 2.26 3.51
N GLY A 18 -11.94 3.59 3.48
CA GLY A 18 -13.12 4.45 3.69
C GLY A 18 -13.69 4.97 2.38
N ARG A 19 -12.81 5.46 1.50
CA ARG A 19 -13.12 6.04 0.18
C ARG A 19 -12.36 5.36 -0.95
N TYR A 20 -11.14 4.90 -0.68
CA TYR A 20 -10.29 4.23 -1.67
C TYR A 20 -10.40 2.71 -1.55
N PHE A 21 -10.63 2.05 -2.69
CA PHE A 21 -10.79 0.60 -2.79
C PHE A 21 -10.06 0.03 -4.00
N LEU A 22 -9.91 -1.29 -4.03
CA LEU A 22 -9.19 -1.99 -5.10
C LEU A 22 -10.17 -2.72 -6.05
N PRO A 23 -9.74 -2.90 -7.32
CA PRO A 23 -10.22 -3.81 -8.35
C PRO A 23 -10.92 -5.09 -7.96
N ASP A 24 -11.40 -5.82 -8.97
CA ASP A 24 -11.19 -7.28 -9.07
C ASP A 24 -9.90 -7.66 -9.81
N ILE A 25 -9.42 -6.74 -10.64
CA ILE A 25 -8.32 -6.91 -11.57
C ILE A 25 -6.93 -6.73 -10.93
N GLN A 26 -6.87 -6.22 -9.71
CA GLN A 26 -5.63 -6.07 -8.95
C GLN A 26 -4.97 -7.42 -8.67
N ARG A 27 -3.65 -7.42 -8.83
CA ARG A 27 -2.79 -8.49 -8.32
C ARG A 27 -2.66 -8.43 -6.80
N GLU A 28 -2.28 -9.56 -6.22
CA GLU A 28 -1.90 -9.68 -4.82
C GLU A 28 -0.75 -8.73 -4.45
N TYR A 29 -0.64 -8.44 -3.16
CA TYR A 29 0.46 -7.62 -2.66
C TYR A 29 1.76 -8.42 -2.58
N VAL A 30 2.78 -7.98 -3.34
CA VAL A 30 4.02 -8.76 -3.55
C VAL A 30 5.27 -8.12 -2.93
N TRP A 31 5.19 -6.87 -2.47
CA TRP A 31 6.38 -6.15 -2.00
C TRP A 31 6.99 -6.75 -0.72
N LEU A 32 6.20 -7.51 0.05
CA LEU A 32 6.62 -8.17 1.28
C LEU A 32 6.74 -9.70 1.17
N GLN A 33 6.61 -10.27 -0.03
CA GLN A 33 6.79 -11.71 -0.25
C GLN A 33 8.26 -12.14 -0.10
N ASN A 34 9.20 -11.22 -0.28
CA ASN A 34 10.61 -11.46 0.02
C ASN A 34 10.98 -10.75 1.34
N ALA A 35 11.40 -11.52 2.34
CA ALA A 35 11.79 -11.01 3.64
C ALA A 35 12.99 -10.05 3.59
N ASP A 36 13.90 -10.24 2.63
CA ASP A 36 15.07 -9.39 2.43
C ASP A 36 14.76 -8.15 1.56
N GLY A 37 13.54 -8.03 1.04
CA GLY A 37 13.10 -6.89 0.25
C GLY A 37 12.99 -5.62 1.09
N LYS A 38 13.65 -4.54 0.66
CA LYS A 38 13.60 -3.20 1.27
C LYS A 38 12.73 -2.20 0.49
N LYS A 39 11.71 -2.67 -0.23
CA LYS A 39 10.92 -1.82 -1.15
C LYS A 39 10.12 -0.74 -0.42
N ILE A 40 9.60 -1.04 0.77
CA ILE A 40 8.87 -0.04 1.57
C ILE A 40 9.88 1.01 2.06
N GLU A 41 11.00 0.58 2.60
CA GLU A 41 12.09 1.43 3.08
C GLU A 41 12.61 2.36 1.97
N GLN A 42 12.82 1.83 0.76
CA GLN A 42 13.20 2.61 -0.43
C GLN A 42 12.15 3.63 -0.86
N LEU A 43 10.86 3.29 -0.75
CA LEU A 43 9.77 4.22 -1.04
C LEU A 43 9.78 5.39 -0.03
N PHE A 44 9.93 5.09 1.26
CA PHE A 44 10.00 6.11 2.31
C PHE A 44 11.26 6.97 2.21
N ASP A 45 12.40 6.38 1.86
CA ASP A 45 13.63 7.10 1.54
C ASP A 45 13.42 8.07 0.37
N SER A 46 12.83 7.60 -0.74
CA SER A 46 12.53 8.44 -1.90
C SER A 46 11.64 9.63 -1.53
N ILE A 47 10.64 9.42 -0.66
CA ILE A 47 9.76 10.47 -0.16
C ILE A 47 10.54 11.52 0.63
N LEU A 48 11.40 11.10 1.56
CA LEU A 48 12.21 12.02 2.36
C LEU A 48 13.20 12.81 1.52
N ARG A 49 13.83 12.17 0.53
CA ARG A 49 14.72 12.83 -0.43
C ARG A 49 13.99 13.79 -1.38
N GLY A 50 12.66 13.73 -1.44
CA GLY A 50 11.85 14.52 -2.36
C GLY A 50 11.87 14.00 -3.80
N TYR A 51 12.17 12.72 -3.99
CA TYR A 51 12.11 12.06 -5.29
C TYR A 51 10.66 11.71 -5.66
N PRO A 52 10.32 11.71 -6.96
CA PRO A 52 8.97 11.37 -7.39
C PRO A 52 8.67 9.90 -7.08
N ILE A 53 7.54 9.65 -6.42
CA ILE A 53 7.07 8.29 -6.12
C ILE A 53 6.18 7.70 -7.23
N GLY A 54 6.24 8.29 -8.43
CA GLY A 54 5.40 7.99 -9.57
C GLY A 54 3.99 8.57 -9.47
N PHE A 55 3.21 8.39 -10.54
CA PHE A 55 1.80 8.82 -10.58
C PHE A 55 0.87 7.70 -10.11
N PHE A 56 -0.33 8.06 -9.71
CA PHE A 56 -1.43 7.13 -9.42
C PHE A 56 -2.56 7.30 -10.44
N LEU A 57 -3.35 6.26 -10.62
CA LEU A 57 -4.53 6.30 -11.47
C LEU A 57 -5.74 5.89 -10.64
N PHE A 58 -6.68 6.81 -10.45
CA PHE A 58 -7.91 6.56 -9.70
C PHE A 58 -9.11 6.68 -10.61
N TRP A 59 -10.07 5.79 -10.43
CA TRP A 59 -11.38 5.85 -11.06
C TRP A 59 -12.39 6.31 -10.03
N LYS A 60 -12.88 7.54 -10.20
CA LYS A 60 -13.87 8.13 -9.31
C LYS A 60 -15.26 7.72 -9.76
N LEU A 61 -16.00 7.08 -8.87
CA LEU A 61 -17.34 6.59 -9.12
C LEU A 61 -18.28 6.91 -7.96
N PRO A 62 -19.51 7.37 -8.24
CA PRO A 62 -20.61 7.28 -7.30
C PRO A 62 -20.84 5.82 -6.88
N LYS A 63 -21.07 5.60 -5.59
CA LYS A 63 -21.40 4.30 -5.00
C LYS A 63 -22.62 3.65 -5.67
N GLU A 64 -23.60 4.47 -6.07
CA GLU A 64 -24.83 4.03 -6.73
C GLU A 64 -24.62 3.43 -8.13
N ASP A 65 -23.50 3.77 -8.79
CA ASP A 65 -23.14 3.23 -10.10
C ASP A 65 -22.54 1.82 -10.01
N ILE A 66 -22.21 1.34 -8.82
CA ILE A 66 -21.63 0.01 -8.60
C ILE A 66 -22.75 -0.96 -8.19
N ALA A 67 -22.84 -2.09 -8.88
CA ALA A 67 -23.82 -3.12 -8.59
C ALA A 67 -23.58 -3.73 -7.20
N LYS A 68 -24.67 -4.11 -6.54
CA LYS A 68 -24.58 -4.95 -5.34
C LYS A 68 -24.26 -6.38 -5.75
N SER A 69 -23.62 -7.15 -4.88
CA SER A 69 -23.16 -8.52 -5.17
C SER A 69 -24.25 -9.45 -5.70
N ASP A 70 -25.51 -9.17 -5.35
CA ASP A 70 -26.66 -10.04 -5.60
C ASP A 70 -27.64 -9.43 -6.64
N GLU A 71 -27.32 -8.25 -7.22
CA GLU A 71 -28.14 -7.56 -8.21
C GLU A 71 -27.49 -7.63 -9.60
N GLN A 72 -28.16 -8.25 -10.58
CA GLN A 72 -27.82 -8.09 -12.00
C GLN A 72 -28.59 -6.91 -12.56
N ASP A 73 -27.98 -5.72 -12.45
CA ASP A 73 -28.48 -4.48 -13.04
C ASP A 73 -27.60 -4.11 -14.24
N SER A 74 -28.18 -4.08 -15.44
CA SER A 74 -27.45 -3.78 -16.68
C SER A 74 -26.94 -2.35 -16.75
N ASP A 75 -27.51 -1.45 -15.95
CA ASP A 75 -27.14 -0.03 -15.93
C ASP A 75 -26.05 0.28 -14.91
N LYS A 76 -25.67 -0.70 -14.08
CA LYS A 76 -24.61 -0.58 -13.07
C LYS A 76 -23.35 -1.34 -13.45
N LEU A 77 -22.25 -0.92 -12.86
CA LEU A 77 -20.94 -1.55 -13.01
C LEU A 77 -20.86 -2.77 -12.10
N ASN A 78 -20.85 -3.95 -12.71
CA ASN A 78 -20.76 -5.21 -11.99
C ASN A 78 -19.30 -5.64 -11.84
N PHE A 79 -18.70 -5.26 -10.72
CA PHE A 79 -17.39 -5.73 -10.27
C PHE A 79 -17.33 -5.73 -8.75
N GLN A 80 -16.49 -6.59 -8.20
CA GLN A 80 -16.29 -6.70 -6.77
C GLN A 80 -15.20 -5.72 -6.30
N LEU A 81 -15.34 -5.29 -5.04
CA LEU A 81 -14.43 -4.37 -4.38
C LEU A 81 -13.63 -5.09 -3.30
N TYR A 82 -12.38 -4.66 -3.16
CA TYR A 82 -11.47 -5.20 -2.16
C TYR A 82 -10.87 -4.09 -1.30
N GLN A 83 -10.64 -4.43 -0.03
CA GLN A 83 -9.95 -3.57 0.91
C GLN A 83 -8.44 -3.68 0.75
N PHE A 84 -7.73 -2.57 0.95
CA PHE A 84 -6.29 -2.54 1.16
C PHE A 84 -5.89 -3.34 2.40
N ILE A 85 -4.78 -4.07 2.30
CA ILE A 85 -4.16 -4.75 3.43
C ILE A 85 -3.65 -3.69 4.41
N THR A 86 -4.18 -3.71 5.63
CA THR A 86 -3.79 -2.78 6.69
C THR A 86 -2.67 -3.35 7.54
N ASN A 87 -2.75 -4.63 7.88
CA ASN A 87 -1.71 -5.39 8.58
C ASN A 87 -1.36 -6.59 7.73
N TYR A 88 -0.17 -6.57 7.12
CA TYR A 88 0.26 -7.66 6.25
C TYR A 88 0.69 -8.85 7.09
N ASP A 89 0.13 -10.03 6.79
CA ASP A 89 0.58 -11.30 7.35
C ASP A 89 0.89 -12.25 6.19
N GLU A 90 2.12 -12.75 6.12
CA GLU A 90 2.56 -13.69 5.09
C GLU A 90 1.68 -14.95 5.00
N ARG A 91 1.02 -15.33 6.11
CA ARG A 91 0.10 -16.47 6.17
C ARG A 91 -1.28 -16.16 5.59
N LYS A 92 -1.66 -14.89 5.53
CA LYS A 92 -2.93 -14.41 4.97
C LYS A 92 -2.66 -13.16 4.12
N PRO A 93 -1.99 -13.31 2.95
CA PRO A 93 -1.53 -12.18 2.17
C PRO A 93 -2.65 -11.56 1.29
N HIS A 94 -3.87 -12.09 1.37
CA HIS A 94 -4.97 -11.73 0.47
C HIS A 94 -5.76 -10.52 0.94
N ASN A 95 -6.15 -9.68 -0.02
CA ASN A 95 -7.11 -8.60 0.21
C ASN A 95 -8.50 -9.17 0.56
N GLU A 96 -9.18 -8.55 1.52
CA GLU A 96 -10.54 -8.94 1.90
C GLU A 96 -11.58 -8.25 1.01
N LYS A 97 -12.62 -8.99 0.62
CA LYS A 97 -13.77 -8.45 -0.12
C LYS A 97 -14.56 -7.50 0.77
N ILE A 98 -15.02 -6.39 0.21
CA ILE A 98 -15.99 -5.50 0.84
C ILE A 98 -17.25 -5.39 -0.01
N ARG A 99 -18.41 -5.49 0.64
CA ARG A 99 -19.68 -5.25 -0.04
C ARG A 99 -19.98 -3.76 -0.11
N ILE A 100 -20.50 -3.30 -1.23
CA ILE A 100 -20.77 -1.88 -1.49
C ILE A 100 -21.65 -1.24 -0.41
N GLU A 101 -22.58 -2.00 0.17
CA GLU A 101 -23.50 -1.59 1.23
C GLU A 101 -22.79 -1.23 2.52
N GLN A 102 -21.63 -1.82 2.80
CA GLN A 102 -20.83 -1.54 4.00
C GLN A 102 -20.07 -0.21 3.91
N ILE A 103 -19.92 0.33 2.70
CA ILE A 103 -19.16 1.55 2.45
C ILE A 103 -20.03 2.77 2.77
N LYS A 104 -19.53 3.68 3.62
CA LYS A 104 -20.30 4.85 4.09
C LYS A 104 -20.21 6.08 3.19
N ARG A 105 -19.24 6.12 2.27
CA ARG A 105 -19.02 7.25 1.37
C ARG A 105 -19.79 7.05 0.07
N ASP A 106 -20.32 8.14 -0.48
CA ASP A 106 -21.04 8.12 -1.75
C ASP A 106 -20.08 8.25 -2.94
N ASP A 107 -19.02 9.05 -2.82
CA ASP A 107 -17.97 9.13 -3.84
C ASP A 107 -16.83 8.17 -3.50
N LEU A 108 -16.55 7.22 -4.39
CA LEU A 108 -15.50 6.22 -4.23
C LEU A 108 -14.35 6.45 -5.21
N TYR A 109 -13.15 6.03 -4.81
CA TYR A 109 -11.96 6.02 -5.63
C TYR A 109 -11.44 4.59 -5.79
N ILE A 110 -11.62 4.03 -6.98
CA ILE A 110 -11.12 2.70 -7.30
C ILE A 110 -9.69 2.83 -7.85
N VAL A 111 -8.72 2.23 -7.19
CA VAL A 111 -7.31 2.40 -7.51
C VAL A 111 -6.89 1.45 -8.63
N LEU A 112 -6.61 2.01 -9.81
CA LEU A 112 -6.21 1.27 -11.01
C LEU A 112 -4.69 1.16 -11.13
N ASP A 113 -3.93 2.15 -10.64
CA ASP A 113 -2.47 2.04 -10.55
C ASP A 113 -1.94 2.64 -9.25
N GLY A 114 -0.80 2.10 -8.79
CA GLY A 114 -0.16 2.50 -7.54
C GLY A 114 -0.68 1.75 -6.31
N GLN A 115 -1.48 0.70 -6.49
CA GLN A 115 -2.00 -0.15 -5.41
C GLN A 115 -0.92 -0.62 -4.43
N GLN A 116 0.22 -1.11 -4.92
CA GLN A 116 1.30 -1.63 -4.07
C GLN A 116 1.93 -0.50 -3.24
N ARG A 117 2.14 0.66 -3.86
CA ARG A 117 2.69 1.86 -3.19
C ARG A 117 1.75 2.35 -2.09
N LEU A 118 0.44 2.45 -2.36
CA LEU A 118 -0.54 2.86 -1.35
C LEU A 118 -0.64 1.85 -0.19
N THR A 119 -0.66 0.55 -0.49
CA THR A 119 -0.61 -0.49 0.56
C THR A 119 0.67 -0.36 1.40
N SER A 120 1.83 -0.16 0.77
CA SER A 120 3.11 0.03 1.48
C SER A 120 3.14 1.28 2.35
N LEU A 121 2.58 2.40 1.86
CA LEU A 121 2.43 3.63 2.65
C LEU A 121 1.55 3.38 3.89
N TYR A 122 0.41 2.70 3.73
CA TYR A 122 -0.44 2.36 4.86
C TYR A 122 0.30 1.46 5.87
N ILE A 123 0.95 0.40 5.40
CA ILE A 123 1.71 -0.51 6.27
C ILE A 123 2.81 0.23 7.04
N GLY A 124 3.56 1.11 6.39
CA GLY A 124 4.64 1.86 7.03
C GLY A 124 4.16 2.92 8.02
N LEU A 125 2.98 3.51 7.82
CA LEU A 125 2.45 4.61 8.64
C LEU A 125 1.45 4.16 9.71
N LYS A 126 0.50 3.28 9.38
CA LYS A 126 -0.61 2.91 10.27
C LYS A 126 -0.68 1.42 10.57
N GLY A 127 -0.05 0.61 9.72
CA GLY A 127 -0.15 -0.84 9.75
C GLY A 127 1.04 -1.56 10.38
N THR A 128 1.09 -2.85 10.10
CA THR A 128 2.17 -3.73 10.52
C THR A 128 2.57 -4.71 9.41
N ARG A 129 3.77 -5.27 9.53
CA ARG A 129 4.26 -6.35 8.69
C ARG A 129 4.61 -7.56 9.55
N THR A 130 3.93 -8.67 9.31
CA THR A 130 4.18 -9.96 9.95
C THR A 130 4.79 -10.92 8.94
N LEU A 131 6.08 -11.23 9.15
CA LEU A 131 6.83 -12.18 8.32
C LEU A 131 7.41 -13.30 9.16
N LYS A 132 7.72 -14.41 8.50
CA LYS A 132 8.46 -15.51 9.10
C LYS A 132 9.89 -15.09 9.48
N LYS A 133 10.31 -15.43 10.69
CA LYS A 133 11.69 -15.26 11.18
C LYS A 133 12.65 -16.12 10.38
N LYS A 134 13.84 -15.57 10.10
CA LYS A 134 14.91 -16.30 9.43
C LYS A 134 15.22 -17.59 10.18
N ASN A 135 15.28 -18.71 9.46
CA ASN A 135 15.53 -20.06 9.98
C ASN A 135 14.44 -20.66 10.89
N ALA A 136 13.32 -19.97 11.13
CA ALA A 136 12.21 -20.58 11.86
C ALA A 136 11.50 -21.67 11.00
N ARG A 137 10.90 -22.68 11.64
CA ARG A 137 10.05 -23.65 10.94
C ARG A 137 8.62 -23.14 10.83
N TYR A 138 7.87 -23.61 9.83
CA TYR A 138 6.51 -23.12 9.55
C TYR A 138 5.50 -23.52 10.64
N ASP A 139 5.73 -24.67 11.27
CA ASP A 139 4.89 -25.29 12.29
C ASP A 139 5.11 -24.71 13.70
N ASN A 140 6.10 -23.81 13.86
CA ASN A 140 6.35 -23.16 15.13
C ASN A 140 5.39 -21.96 15.32
N PRO A 141 4.56 -21.94 16.36
CA PRO A 141 3.61 -20.85 16.60
C PRO A 141 4.28 -19.47 16.81
N ASN A 142 5.56 -19.46 17.20
CA ASN A 142 6.36 -18.23 17.40
C ASN A 142 7.28 -17.91 16.21
N ALA A 143 7.07 -18.55 15.06
CA ALA A 143 7.89 -18.35 13.86
C ALA A 143 7.66 -17.01 13.17
N TYR A 144 6.54 -16.34 13.45
CA TYR A 144 6.15 -15.10 12.77
C TYR A 144 6.31 -13.92 13.71
N GLU A 145 6.75 -12.79 13.16
CA GLU A 145 7.00 -11.58 13.94
C GLU A 145 6.34 -10.39 13.29
N GLU A 146 5.41 -9.79 14.02
CA GLU A 146 4.82 -8.50 13.68
C GLU A 146 5.86 -7.39 13.90
N LYS A 147 6.02 -6.50 12.92
CA LYS A 147 6.94 -5.37 12.96
C LYS A 147 6.29 -4.08 12.48
N ARG A 148 6.80 -2.96 12.98
CA ARG A 148 6.46 -1.59 12.57
C ARG A 148 7.69 -0.87 12.01
N LEU A 149 7.47 0.12 11.16
CA LEU A 149 8.55 0.89 10.53
C LEU A 149 9.08 1.97 11.48
N TYR A 150 10.40 2.03 11.60
CA TYR A 150 11.13 3.05 12.35
C TYR A 150 12.14 3.74 11.44
N LEU A 151 12.48 4.98 11.78
CA LEU A 151 13.54 5.77 11.16
C LEU A 151 14.60 6.09 12.22
N ASN A 152 15.88 5.88 11.90
CA ASN A 152 16.97 6.38 12.72
C ASN A 152 17.18 7.88 12.47
N LEU A 153 16.88 8.72 13.46
CA LEU A 153 17.03 10.16 13.36
C LEU A 153 18.49 10.66 13.38
N LYS A 154 19.44 9.82 13.82
CA LYS A 154 20.86 10.16 13.90
C LYS A 154 21.66 9.86 12.65
N HIS A 155 21.11 9.08 11.72
CA HIS A 155 21.72 8.84 10.41
C HIS A 155 21.31 9.92 9.42
N GLN A 156 22.29 10.52 8.76
CA GLN A 156 22.07 11.48 7.67
C GLN A 156 22.76 10.94 6.42
N PRO A 157 21.99 10.59 5.37
CA PRO A 157 22.57 10.06 4.15
C PRO A 157 23.38 11.13 3.41
N ASN A 158 24.43 10.70 2.73
CA ASN A 158 25.07 11.49 1.70
C ASN A 158 24.15 11.60 0.48
N MET A 159 23.63 12.80 0.23
CA MET A 159 22.69 13.06 -0.87
C MET A 159 23.32 12.88 -2.27
N ASP A 160 24.65 12.93 -2.38
CA ASP A 160 25.37 12.67 -3.64
C ASP A 160 25.61 11.17 -3.89
N ASN A 161 25.35 10.31 -2.89
CA ASN A 161 25.48 8.87 -3.00
C ASN A 161 24.09 8.21 -3.04
N PRO A 162 23.64 7.69 -4.19
CA PRO A 162 22.32 7.07 -4.32
C PRO A 162 22.15 5.79 -3.49
N GLU A 163 23.24 5.17 -3.05
CA GLU A 163 23.20 3.94 -2.22
C GLU A 163 23.16 4.24 -0.71
N ASP A 164 23.51 5.46 -0.29
CA ASP A 164 23.48 5.86 1.13
C ASP A 164 22.13 6.45 1.47
N ASN A 165 21.20 5.60 1.91
CA ASN A 165 19.80 5.93 2.18
C ASN A 165 19.55 6.36 3.62
N TYR A 166 18.42 7.04 3.85
CA TYR A 166 17.86 7.14 5.19
C TYR A 166 17.63 5.74 5.77
N GLU A 167 17.96 5.58 7.05
CA GLU A 167 17.93 4.29 7.70
C GLU A 167 16.53 3.99 8.26
N PHE A 168 15.69 3.47 7.37
CA PHE A 168 14.39 2.90 7.70
C PHE A 168 14.52 1.40 7.98
N GLU A 169 13.92 0.95 9.09
CA GLU A 169 13.93 -0.47 9.47
C GLU A 169 12.62 -0.91 10.13
N PHE A 170 12.25 -2.17 9.89
CA PHE A 170 11.14 -2.80 10.58
C PHE A 170 11.60 -3.48 11.87
N HIS A 171 11.01 -3.10 13.00
CA HIS A 171 11.27 -3.73 14.30
C HIS A 171 9.98 -4.17 14.99
N ALA A 172 10.07 -5.28 15.72
CA ALA A 172 8.94 -5.84 16.49
C ALA A 172 8.61 -5.01 17.73
N GLN A 173 9.66 -4.51 18.38
CA GLN A 173 9.61 -3.59 19.50
C GLN A 173 10.48 -2.39 19.17
N LYS A 174 10.20 -1.23 19.80
CA LYS A 174 11.06 -0.05 19.66
C LYS A 174 12.48 -0.44 20.10
N PRO A 175 13.50 -0.31 19.23
CA PRO A 175 14.87 -0.62 19.62
C PRO A 175 15.36 0.38 20.68
N GLU A 176 16.36 -0.05 21.46
CA GLU A 176 17.00 0.86 22.40
C GLU A 176 17.75 1.96 21.64
N ASN A 177 17.60 3.20 22.12
CA ASN A 177 18.32 4.34 21.58
C ASN A 177 19.72 4.39 22.19
N ASP A 178 20.73 4.59 21.34
CA ASP A 178 22.13 4.64 21.75
C ASP A 178 22.83 5.90 21.21
N LYS A 179 24.17 5.92 21.29
CA LYS A 179 24.96 7.07 20.81
C LYS A 179 24.83 7.29 19.30
N LYS A 180 24.66 6.22 18.51
CA LYS A 180 24.60 6.20 17.05
C LYS A 180 23.17 6.12 16.50
N HIS A 181 22.24 5.53 17.25
CA HIS A 181 20.87 5.29 16.78
C HIS A 181 19.84 5.98 17.67
N TRP A 182 18.88 6.64 17.03
CA TRP A 182 17.68 7.14 17.66
C TRP A 182 16.46 6.73 16.83
N TRP A 183 15.77 5.68 17.25
CA TRP A 183 14.66 5.10 16.51
C TRP A 183 13.34 5.80 16.83
N PHE A 184 12.80 6.46 15.81
CA PHE A 184 11.47 7.07 15.83
C PHE A 184 10.48 6.19 15.06
N LYS A 185 9.33 5.89 15.65
CA LYS A 185 8.28 5.10 14.99
C LYS A 185 7.62 5.98 13.93
N VAL A 186 7.75 5.61 12.66
CA VAL A 186 7.38 6.47 11.52
C VAL A 186 5.90 6.85 11.57
N GLY A 187 5.03 5.94 11.99
CA GLY A 187 3.59 6.20 12.10
C GLY A 187 3.19 7.33 13.03
N ASP A 188 3.99 7.63 14.05
CA ASP A 188 3.69 8.69 15.02
C ASP A 188 3.79 10.09 14.39
N ILE A 189 4.32 10.18 13.15
CA ILE A 189 4.36 11.43 12.38
C ILE A 189 2.99 11.88 11.85
N LEU A 190 1.99 10.97 11.85
CA LEU A 190 0.63 11.32 11.43
C LEU A 190 -0.15 12.10 12.50
N GLU A 191 0.37 12.15 13.73
CA GLU A 191 -0.15 12.98 14.80
C GLU A 191 -0.02 14.47 14.48
N SER A 192 -0.61 15.32 15.33
CA SER A 192 -0.53 16.77 15.14
C SER A 192 0.92 17.26 15.16
N GLU A 193 1.19 18.35 14.44
CA GLU A 193 2.51 19.01 14.44
C GLU A 193 3.01 19.29 15.87
N SER A 194 2.12 19.73 16.76
CA SER A 194 2.46 19.98 18.18
C SER A 194 2.92 18.72 18.91
N HIS A 195 2.33 17.56 18.61
CA HIS A 195 2.74 16.29 19.22
C HIS A 195 4.17 15.90 18.81
N VAL A 196 4.50 16.09 17.53
CA VAL A 196 5.83 15.81 16.98
C VAL A 196 6.88 16.74 17.58
N TRP A 197 6.58 18.03 17.73
CA TRP A 197 7.50 18.98 18.36
C TRP A 197 7.67 18.73 19.86
N ASN A 198 6.59 18.39 20.58
CA ASN A 198 6.66 18.01 21.99
C ASN A 198 7.53 16.76 22.19
N TYR A 199 7.36 15.75 21.32
CA TYR A 199 8.22 14.57 21.33
C TYR A 199 9.70 14.94 21.19
N ALA A 200 10.02 15.87 20.28
CA ALA A 200 11.38 16.32 20.06
C ALA A 200 11.96 17.04 21.29
N ASP A 201 11.19 17.90 21.94
CA ASP A 201 11.60 18.62 23.15
C ASP A 201 11.79 17.70 24.34
N GLU A 202 10.81 16.81 24.62
CA GLU A 202 10.85 15.82 25.70
C GLU A 202 12.09 14.91 25.64
N HIS A 203 12.53 14.60 24.41
CA HIS A 203 13.68 13.73 24.17
C HIS A 203 14.97 14.51 23.87
N GLY A 204 14.94 15.84 23.93
CA GLY A 204 16.11 16.70 23.71
C GLY A 204 16.70 16.59 22.31
N LEU A 205 15.89 16.28 21.29
CA LEU A 205 16.29 16.23 19.89
C LEU A 205 16.62 17.64 19.38
N LYS A 206 17.81 17.81 18.81
CA LYS A 206 18.32 19.11 18.34
C LYS A 206 18.94 18.96 16.95
N GLY A 207 19.37 20.06 16.36
CA GLY A 207 20.17 20.05 15.12
C GLY A 207 19.57 19.20 14.01
N ASN A 208 20.34 18.19 13.56
CA ASN A 208 19.98 17.34 12.43
C ASN A 208 18.81 16.40 12.74
N GLU A 209 18.72 15.88 13.96
CA GLU A 209 17.63 15.00 14.39
C GLU A 209 16.28 15.74 14.34
N LEU A 210 16.26 16.96 14.88
CA LEU A 210 15.07 17.83 14.88
C LEU A 210 14.67 18.22 13.45
N LYS A 211 15.65 18.57 12.62
CA LYS A 211 15.41 18.92 11.21
C LYS A 211 14.82 17.73 10.44
N LEU A 212 15.39 16.54 10.60
CA LEU A 212 14.91 15.31 9.94
C LEU A 212 13.49 14.96 10.36
N LEU A 213 13.17 15.09 11.66
CA LEU A 213 11.81 14.88 12.14
C LEU A 213 10.81 15.88 11.52
N GLY A 214 11.19 17.15 11.41
CA GLY A 214 10.39 18.17 10.73
C GLY A 214 10.24 17.93 9.22
N ASP A 215 11.29 17.45 8.56
CA ASP A 215 11.26 17.05 7.14
C ASP A 215 10.31 15.87 6.92
N LEU A 216 10.37 14.86 7.80
CA LEU A 216 9.46 13.71 7.80
C LEU A 216 8.01 14.16 7.99
N HIS A 217 7.74 15.02 8.96
CA HIS A 217 6.39 15.55 9.19
C HIS A 217 5.85 16.28 7.97
N ARG A 218 6.63 17.19 7.38
CA ARG A 218 6.20 17.90 6.16
C ARG A 218 5.95 16.94 5.00
N ALA A 219 6.83 15.97 4.78
CA ALA A 219 6.73 15.05 3.65
C ALA A 219 5.44 14.21 3.69
N PHE A 220 5.05 13.73 4.87
CA PHE A 220 3.88 12.85 4.99
C PHE A 220 2.57 13.59 5.31
N HIS A 221 2.64 14.77 5.92
CA HIS A 221 1.46 15.49 6.41
C HIS A 221 1.00 16.62 5.47
N THR A 222 1.92 17.40 4.88
CA THR A 222 1.57 18.66 4.20
C THR A 222 1.97 18.73 2.73
N LYS A 223 3.08 18.10 2.33
CA LYS A 223 3.49 18.08 0.92
C LYS A 223 2.49 17.25 0.10
N GLN A 224 2.06 17.78 -1.04
CA GLN A 224 1.18 17.09 -1.97
C GLN A 224 1.99 16.14 -2.87
N LEU A 225 2.40 15.00 -2.31
CA LEU A 225 3.28 14.04 -3.01
C LEU A 225 2.53 12.95 -3.78
N VAL A 226 1.21 12.84 -3.59
CA VAL A 226 0.36 11.90 -4.34
C VAL A 226 -0.21 12.62 -5.55
N SER A 227 0.53 12.59 -6.66
CA SER A 227 0.05 13.06 -7.96
C SER A 227 -0.73 11.97 -8.67
N PHE A 228 -1.98 12.25 -9.06
CA PHE A 228 -2.84 11.24 -9.66
C PHE A 228 -3.67 11.77 -10.83
N PHE A 229 -3.97 10.86 -11.76
CA PHE A 229 -4.97 11.08 -12.79
C PHE A 229 -6.31 10.52 -12.31
N GLU A 230 -7.34 11.36 -12.33
CA GLU A 230 -8.71 10.98 -12.01
C GLU A 230 -9.49 10.68 -13.31
N GLU A 231 -9.94 9.44 -13.49
CA GLU A 231 -10.92 9.08 -14.52
C GLU A 231 -12.32 9.06 -13.89
N THR A 232 -13.32 9.56 -14.62
CA THR A 232 -14.72 9.65 -14.17
C THR A 232 -15.68 8.97 -15.13
N GLU A 233 -15.19 8.48 -16.27
CA GLU A 233 -15.98 7.78 -17.28
C GLU A 233 -16.51 6.44 -16.73
N LYS A 234 -17.77 6.11 -17.00
CA LYS A 234 -18.39 4.89 -16.47
C LYS A 234 -18.11 3.66 -17.33
N ASN A 235 -17.60 3.83 -18.55
CA ASN A 235 -17.32 2.72 -19.45
C ASN A 235 -16.20 1.80 -18.91
N LEU A 236 -16.59 0.66 -18.33
CA LEU A 236 -15.66 -0.33 -17.77
C LEU A 236 -14.61 -0.79 -18.79
N ASN A 237 -15.00 -1.05 -20.05
CA ASN A 237 -14.06 -1.49 -21.09
C ASN A 237 -12.97 -0.45 -21.37
N LYS A 238 -13.33 0.83 -21.41
CA LYS A 238 -12.35 1.92 -21.55
C LYS A 238 -11.41 1.94 -20.34
N VAL A 239 -11.93 1.83 -19.14
CA VAL A 239 -11.14 1.84 -17.90
C VAL A 239 -10.18 0.66 -17.83
N LEU A 240 -10.65 -0.55 -18.19
CA LEU A 240 -9.82 -1.75 -18.31
C LEU A 240 -8.70 -1.53 -19.35
N ASN A 241 -9.01 -0.97 -20.51
CA ASN A 241 -7.99 -0.67 -21.52
C ASN A 241 -6.93 0.33 -21.02
N ILE A 242 -7.33 1.35 -20.26
CA ILE A 242 -6.40 2.28 -19.61
C ILE A 242 -5.52 1.51 -18.61
N PHE A 243 -6.11 0.71 -17.73
CA PHE A 243 -5.40 -0.11 -16.75
C PHE A 243 -4.34 -1.00 -17.42
N ILE A 244 -4.73 -1.73 -18.47
CA ILE A 244 -3.85 -2.63 -19.23
C ILE A 244 -2.70 -1.84 -19.86
N ARG A 245 -2.99 -0.68 -20.46
CA ARG A 245 -1.99 0.13 -21.14
C ARG A 245 -0.98 0.78 -20.18
N VAL A 246 -1.43 1.22 -19.01
CA VAL A 246 -0.55 1.80 -17.98
C VAL A 246 0.35 0.71 -17.37
N ASN A 247 -0.19 -0.46 -17.06
CA ASN A 247 0.58 -1.56 -16.46
C ASN A 247 1.51 -2.28 -17.46
N SER A 248 1.20 -2.27 -18.76
CA SER A 248 2.06 -2.88 -19.79
C SER A 248 3.31 -2.07 -20.14
N GLY A 249 3.38 -0.80 -19.74
CA GLY A 249 4.58 0.04 -19.86
C GLY A 249 5.63 -0.16 -18.77
N GLY A 250 5.28 -0.83 -17.65
CA GLY A 250 6.15 -1.09 -16.50
C GLY A 250 6.57 -2.57 -16.37
N VAL A 251 6.65 -3.09 -15.14
CA VAL A 251 6.79 -4.55 -14.90
C VAL A 251 5.59 -5.23 -15.56
N LYS A 252 5.84 -5.92 -16.69
CA LYS A 252 4.79 -6.55 -17.50
C LYS A 252 3.90 -7.43 -16.62
N LEU A 253 2.59 -7.14 -16.64
CA LEU A 253 1.58 -8.12 -16.25
C LEU A 253 1.81 -9.40 -17.07
N SER A 254 1.75 -10.56 -16.43
CA SER A 254 1.79 -11.81 -17.18
C SER A 254 0.52 -11.90 -18.03
N TYR A 255 0.60 -12.59 -19.17
CA TYR A 255 -0.58 -12.81 -20.04
C TYR A 255 -1.72 -13.51 -19.27
N SER A 256 -1.37 -14.35 -18.29
CA SER A 256 -2.27 -14.97 -17.32
C SER A 256 -2.96 -13.96 -16.41
N ASP A 257 -2.28 -12.92 -15.92
CA ASP A 257 -2.90 -11.86 -15.10
C ASP A 257 -3.89 -11.04 -15.91
N LEU A 258 -3.56 -10.77 -17.19
CA LEU A 258 -4.41 -10.05 -18.14
C LEU A 258 -5.65 -10.87 -18.53
N LEU A 259 -5.48 -12.19 -18.72
CA LEU A 259 -6.58 -13.12 -18.93
C LEU A 259 -7.45 -13.25 -17.68
N MET A 260 -6.86 -13.33 -16.48
CA MET A 260 -7.60 -13.35 -15.21
C MET A 260 -8.40 -12.06 -14.99
N SER A 261 -7.78 -10.93 -15.28
CA SER A 261 -8.35 -9.59 -15.40
C SER A 261 -9.66 -9.58 -16.21
N ILE A 262 -9.61 -10.16 -17.42
CA ILE A 262 -10.71 -10.21 -18.36
C ILE A 262 -11.76 -11.23 -17.90
N LEU A 263 -11.33 -12.40 -17.40
CA LEU A 263 -12.21 -13.46 -16.94
C LEU A 263 -12.98 -13.07 -15.68
N THR A 264 -12.36 -12.37 -14.73
CA THR A 264 -13.04 -11.91 -13.50
C THR A 264 -14.03 -10.80 -13.83
N ALA A 265 -13.65 -9.86 -14.71
CA ALA A 265 -14.55 -8.80 -15.17
C ALA A 265 -15.72 -9.33 -16.04
N SER A 266 -15.52 -10.45 -16.75
CA SER A 266 -16.51 -10.97 -17.73
C SER A 266 -17.34 -12.16 -17.21
N PHE A 267 -16.88 -12.92 -16.20
CA PHE A 267 -17.44 -14.24 -15.87
C PHE A 267 -17.67 -14.51 -14.37
N SER A 268 -17.94 -13.49 -13.55
CA SER A 268 -18.32 -13.53 -12.12
C SER A 268 -17.19 -13.52 -11.09
N SER A 269 -17.50 -12.95 -9.92
CA SER A 269 -16.61 -12.70 -8.77
C SER A 269 -16.15 -13.97 -8.03
N ASP A 270 -16.78 -15.11 -8.29
CA ASP A 270 -16.44 -16.42 -7.69
C ASP A 270 -15.14 -17.02 -8.25
N ILE A 271 -14.73 -16.61 -9.46
CA ILE A 271 -13.54 -17.17 -10.13
C ILE A 271 -12.28 -16.86 -9.32
N ARG A 272 -12.17 -15.64 -8.77
CA ARG A 272 -11.00 -15.25 -8.01
C ARG A 272 -10.84 -16.02 -6.69
N GLU A 273 -11.94 -16.26 -5.97
CA GLU A 273 -11.90 -17.06 -4.74
C GLU A 273 -11.51 -18.50 -5.02
N LYS A 274 -12.16 -19.14 -6.01
CA LYS A 274 -11.81 -20.52 -6.42
C LYS A 274 -10.36 -20.66 -6.87
N MET A 275 -9.81 -19.61 -7.48
CA MET A 275 -8.40 -19.58 -7.89
C MET A 275 -7.46 -19.38 -6.71
N ASN A 276 -7.78 -18.51 -5.75
CA ASN A 276 -6.99 -18.38 -4.52
C ASN A 276 -6.98 -19.70 -3.74
N GLU A 277 -8.15 -20.35 -3.59
CA GLU A 277 -8.27 -21.69 -3.00
C GLU A 277 -7.40 -22.73 -3.75
N LEU A 278 -7.38 -22.68 -5.09
CA LEU A 278 -6.54 -23.56 -5.89
C LEU A 278 -5.05 -23.28 -5.67
N VAL A 279 -4.62 -22.02 -5.66
CA VAL A 279 -3.22 -21.63 -5.43
C VAL A 279 -2.76 -22.06 -4.03
N ASP A 280 -3.58 -21.84 -3.01
CA ASP A 280 -3.28 -22.25 -1.65
C ASP A 280 -3.21 -23.78 -1.54
N ALA A 281 -4.15 -24.51 -2.15
CA ALA A 281 -4.11 -25.97 -2.22
C ALA A 281 -2.88 -26.51 -2.96
N LEU A 282 -2.37 -25.78 -3.96
CA LEU A 282 -1.14 -26.13 -4.68
C LEU A 282 0.11 -25.85 -3.85
N LYS A 283 0.13 -24.76 -3.09
CA LYS A 283 1.21 -24.45 -2.13
C LYS A 283 1.29 -25.49 -1.03
N ASP A 284 0.15 -25.91 -0.48
CA ASP A 284 0.06 -26.98 0.53
C ASP A 284 0.58 -28.33 0.00
N LYS A 285 0.52 -28.54 -1.32
CA LYS A 285 1.09 -29.71 -2.01
C LYS A 285 2.55 -29.54 -2.46
N GLY A 286 3.22 -28.43 -2.09
CA GLY A 286 4.64 -28.21 -2.32
C GLY A 286 4.99 -27.49 -3.62
N PHE A 287 4.02 -27.00 -4.39
CA PHE A 287 4.26 -26.22 -5.60
C PHE A 287 4.45 -24.73 -5.26
N SER A 288 5.68 -24.34 -4.92
CA SER A 288 6.02 -23.00 -4.37
C SER A 288 6.33 -21.92 -5.41
N ASN A 289 6.44 -22.26 -6.70
CA ASN A 289 6.90 -21.35 -7.77
C ASN A 289 5.81 -20.97 -8.79
N MET A 290 4.54 -20.90 -8.39
CA MET A 290 3.49 -20.36 -9.26
C MET A 290 3.07 -18.98 -8.75
N GLY A 291 3.77 -17.95 -9.24
CA GLY A 291 3.49 -16.53 -9.00
C GLY A 291 3.88 -15.72 -10.21
#